data_AF-A0AAD9CC54-F1
#
_entry.id   AF-A0AAD9CC54-F1
#
_cell.length_a   1.000
_cell.length_b   1.000
_cell.length_c   1.000
_cell.angle_alpha   90.00
_cell.angle_beta   90.00
_cell.angle_gamma   90.00
#
_symmetry.space_group_name_H-M   'P 1'
#
loop_
_entity.id
_entity.type
_entity.pdbx_description
1 polymer ?
#
loop_
_entity_poly.entity_id
_entity_poly.type
_entity_poly.pdbx_seq_one_letter_code
_entity_poly.pdbx_strand_id
1 'polypeptide(L)'
;MGEVQDARDVKKTVVAPAVKSFEHYDFPRAKICCSLTWLVAKAYGTESIPADLKDPFYTDQYEQEHLKPPLASLLLSADLYCRAGSMVLSSDADHPLLGHDAVVQALAQRGLYVTDQERLVTERDLRKRPLQMSAHMAMIDTLMMAYTVEMVSVEKVMACICQYSYRDPEVETPYDTEDAVNTWINKVNDPRSPTKWYMKLVPARYRKEQSSTQMVPWIPPVDNLLKDSTDGSALGALLHFYCPQLLPLDDVCLKENMTLADRLYNLQLIQDFCKDNLNGCCHFSLEDMLYASSTIK
;
A
#
# COMPACT_ATOMS: atom_id res chain seq x y z
N MET A 1 50.38 -19.89 7.86
CA MET A 1 49.23 -19.41 8.64
C MET A 1 48.65 -18.23 7.90
N GLY A 2 47.54 -18.42 7.21
CA GLY A 2 46.82 -17.34 6.52
C GLY A 2 45.67 -16.91 7.40
N GLU A 3 45.73 -15.68 7.90
CA GLU A 3 44.61 -15.04 8.59
C GLU A 3 43.55 -14.67 7.55
N VAL A 4 42.41 -15.34 7.63
CA VAL A 4 41.21 -14.98 6.87
C VAL A 4 40.55 -13.83 7.63
N GLN A 5 40.60 -12.63 7.06
CA GLN A 5 39.84 -11.48 7.57
C GLN A 5 38.34 -11.77 7.42
N ASP A 6 37.64 -11.77 8.56
CA ASP A 6 36.20 -11.95 8.67
C ASP A 6 35.49 -10.75 8.03
N ALA A 7 34.85 -10.99 6.88
CA ALA A 7 34.13 -10.00 6.10
C ALA A 7 32.70 -9.80 6.63
N ARG A 8 32.55 -9.51 7.93
CA ARG A 8 31.26 -9.30 8.59
C ARG A 8 31.31 -8.11 9.54
N ASP A 9 31.32 -6.90 8.99
CA ASP A 9 30.68 -5.72 9.60
C ASP A 9 30.89 -4.48 8.71
N VAL A 10 30.43 -4.53 7.46
CA VAL A 10 30.10 -3.28 6.76
C VAL A 10 28.65 -2.98 7.11
N LYS A 11 28.43 -2.42 8.31
CA LYS A 11 27.18 -1.70 8.59
C LYS A 11 27.04 -0.68 7.49
N LYS A 12 26.15 -0.93 6.53
CA LYS A 12 25.79 0.05 5.50
C LYS A 12 25.38 1.30 6.26
N THR A 13 26.19 2.36 6.14
CA THR A 13 25.83 3.68 6.65
C THR A 13 24.70 4.16 5.75
N VAL A 14 23.47 3.82 6.11
CA VAL A 14 22.29 4.20 5.34
C VAL A 14 22.10 5.69 5.53
N VAL A 15 22.34 6.46 4.47
CA VAL A 15 21.96 7.86 4.41
C VAL A 15 20.44 7.89 4.29
N ALA A 16 19.76 8.45 5.29
CA ALA A 16 18.31 8.58 5.26
C ALA A 16 17.90 9.39 4.00
N PRO A 17 16.88 8.93 3.25
CA PRO A 17 16.36 9.67 2.10
C PRO A 17 15.99 11.11 2.47
N ALA A 18 16.27 12.06 1.58
CA ALA A 18 15.83 13.43 1.76
C ALA A 18 14.31 13.50 1.57
N VAL A 19 13.58 13.94 2.58
CA VAL A 19 12.13 14.13 2.55
C VAL A 19 11.76 15.59 2.76
N LYS A 20 10.71 16.05 2.08
CA LYS A 20 10.14 17.38 2.34
C LYS A 20 9.56 17.42 3.74
N SER A 21 9.67 18.55 4.44
CA SER A 21 9.00 18.75 5.73
C SER A 21 7.47 18.74 5.58
N PHE A 22 6.76 18.30 6.62
CA PHE A 22 5.30 18.25 6.66
C PHE A 22 4.62 19.55 6.22
N GLU A 23 5.10 20.71 6.67
CA GLU A 23 4.52 22.03 6.35
C GLU A 23 4.60 22.41 4.86
N HIS A 24 5.56 21.83 4.14
CA HIS A 24 5.80 22.11 2.72
C HIS A 24 5.34 20.94 1.82
N TYR A 25 4.66 19.94 2.40
CA TYR A 25 4.18 18.79 1.65
C TYR A 25 2.76 19.05 1.11
N ASP A 26 2.62 18.95 -0.21
CA ASP A 26 1.35 19.17 -0.90
C ASP A 26 0.50 17.89 -0.90
N PHE A 27 -0.30 17.71 0.15
CA PHE A 27 -1.17 16.55 0.30
C PHE A 27 -2.22 16.40 -0.81
N PRO A 28 -2.93 17.46 -1.25
CA PRO A 28 -3.84 17.35 -2.41
C PRO A 28 -3.14 16.85 -3.67
N ARG A 29 -1.96 17.39 -4.01
CA ARG A 29 -1.17 16.95 -5.16
C ARG A 29 -0.72 15.51 -5.00
N ALA A 30 -0.33 15.11 -3.79
CA ALA A 30 0.07 13.74 -3.50
C ALA A 30 -1.07 12.74 -3.69
N LYS A 31 -2.27 13.02 -3.17
CA LYS A 31 -3.49 12.21 -3.40
C LYS A 31 -3.75 12.03 -4.89
N ILE A 32 -3.71 13.11 -5.67
CA ILE A 32 -3.93 13.03 -7.13
C ILE A 32 -2.84 12.15 -7.76
N CYS A 33 -1.57 12.31 -7.39
CA CYS A 33 -0.46 11.55 -7.93
C CYS A 33 -0.60 10.04 -7.67
N CYS A 34 -0.83 9.63 -6.42
CA CYS A 34 -0.96 8.21 -6.06
C CYS A 34 -2.22 7.59 -6.68
N SER A 35 -3.34 8.33 -6.74
CA SER A 35 -4.58 7.85 -7.37
C SER A 35 -4.44 7.65 -8.88
N LEU A 36 -3.78 8.58 -9.57
CA LEU A 36 -3.55 8.46 -11.01
C LEU A 36 -2.54 7.35 -11.36
N THR A 37 -1.45 7.24 -10.59
CA THR A 37 -0.46 6.17 -10.81
C THR A 37 -1.06 4.79 -10.56
N TRP A 38 -1.91 4.63 -9.54
CA TRP A 38 -2.69 3.40 -9.33
C TRP A 38 -3.62 3.11 -10.51
N LEU A 39 -4.37 4.10 -10.98
CA LEU A 39 -5.32 3.91 -12.10
C LEU A 39 -4.59 3.47 -13.37
N VAL A 40 -3.47 4.12 -13.70
CA VAL A 40 -2.63 3.77 -14.86
C VAL A 40 -2.07 2.36 -14.69
N ALA A 41 -1.55 2.02 -13.51
CA ALA A 41 -1.04 0.69 -13.21
C ALA A 41 -2.12 -0.39 -13.36
N LYS A 42 -3.36 -0.13 -12.92
CA LYS A 42 -4.49 -1.06 -13.12
C LYS A 42 -4.95 -1.16 -14.57
N ALA A 43 -4.88 -0.06 -15.33
CA ALA A 43 -5.31 -0.04 -16.72
C ALA A 43 -4.35 -0.73 -17.70
N TYR A 44 -3.04 -0.67 -17.43
CA TYR A 44 -2.02 -1.22 -18.32
C TYR A 44 -1.32 -2.48 -17.79
N GLY A 45 -1.31 -2.68 -16.47
CA GLY A 45 -0.35 -3.57 -15.80
C GLY A 45 0.99 -2.87 -15.60
N THR A 46 1.65 -3.16 -14.48
CA THR A 46 2.81 -2.39 -13.99
C THR A 46 4.04 -2.46 -14.90
N GLU A 47 4.22 -3.57 -15.62
CA GLU A 47 5.31 -3.75 -16.59
C GLU A 47 5.03 -3.13 -17.97
N SER A 48 3.78 -2.74 -18.25
CA SER A 48 3.32 -2.34 -19.58
C SER A 48 2.92 -0.86 -19.65
N ILE A 49 3.27 -0.06 -18.65
CA ILE A 49 2.92 1.37 -18.58
C ILE A 49 3.73 2.16 -19.63
N PRO A 50 3.08 2.87 -20.57
CA PRO A 50 3.74 3.77 -21.51
C PRO A 50 4.61 4.82 -20.80
N ALA A 51 5.79 5.13 -21.36
CA ALA A 51 6.77 6.01 -20.71
C ALA A 51 6.24 7.43 -20.43
N ASP A 52 5.36 7.94 -21.30
CA ASP A 52 4.69 9.23 -21.15
C ASP A 52 3.67 9.24 -20.02
N LEU A 53 3.13 8.09 -19.61
CA LEU A 53 2.13 7.93 -18.56
C LEU A 53 2.71 7.51 -17.19
N LYS A 54 4.01 7.21 -17.09
CA LYS A 54 4.65 6.80 -15.82
C LYS A 54 4.59 7.89 -14.75
N ASP A 55 4.89 9.13 -15.15
CA ASP A 55 4.72 10.31 -14.30
C ASP A 55 3.44 11.05 -14.73
N PRO A 56 2.46 11.29 -13.84
CA PRO A 56 1.23 12.00 -14.20
C PRO A 56 1.44 13.46 -14.60
N PHE A 57 2.51 14.09 -14.13
CA PHE A 57 2.73 15.53 -14.20
C PHE A 57 3.96 15.89 -15.04
N TYR A 58 3.99 17.13 -15.50
CA TYR A 58 5.18 17.75 -16.08
C TYR A 58 5.28 19.19 -15.59
N THR A 59 6.50 19.70 -15.53
CA THR A 59 6.76 21.10 -15.18
C THR A 59 7.00 21.88 -16.47
N ASP A 60 6.33 23.02 -16.60
CA ASP A 60 6.53 23.93 -17.72
C ASP A 60 7.74 24.86 -17.52
N GLN A 61 7.97 25.77 -18.47
CA GLN A 61 9.06 26.74 -18.42
C GLN A 61 8.92 27.80 -17.31
N TYR A 62 7.78 27.87 -16.63
CA TYR A 62 7.48 28.79 -15.53
C TYR A 62 7.47 28.09 -14.18
N GLU A 63 8.02 26.87 -14.10
CA GLU A 63 8.02 26.03 -12.90
C GLU A 63 6.61 25.66 -12.40
N GLN A 64 5.59 25.75 -13.28
CA GLN A 64 4.24 25.32 -12.95
C GLN A 64 4.06 23.85 -13.31
N GLU A 65 3.52 23.09 -12.36
CA GLU A 65 3.21 21.68 -12.56
C GLU A 65 1.82 21.53 -13.21
N HIS A 66 1.75 20.72 -14.27
CA HIS A 66 0.53 20.47 -15.02
C HIS A 66 0.33 18.97 -15.24
N LEU A 67 -0.94 18.54 -15.31
CA LEU A 67 -1.27 17.17 -15.72
C LEU A 67 -0.86 16.96 -17.18
N LYS A 68 -0.17 15.86 -17.47
CA LYS A 68 0.25 15.53 -18.83
C LYS A 68 -0.95 15.41 -19.80
N PRO A 69 -0.89 16.02 -21.00
CA PRO A 69 -2.00 15.99 -21.96
C PRO A 69 -2.48 14.58 -22.36
N PRO A 70 -1.61 13.57 -22.57
CA PRO A 70 -2.04 12.20 -22.85
C PRO A 70 -2.92 11.63 -21.73
N LEU A 71 -2.52 11.82 -20.47
CA LEU A 71 -3.27 11.36 -19.31
C LEU A 71 -4.61 12.07 -19.19
N ALA A 72 -4.63 13.40 -19.37
CA ALA A 72 -5.86 14.19 -19.42
C ALA A 72 -6.84 13.69 -20.49
N SER A 73 -6.33 13.39 -21.69
CA SER A 73 -7.15 12.85 -22.78
C SER A 73 -7.77 11.50 -22.43
N LEU A 74 -6.99 10.61 -21.81
CA LEU A 74 -7.47 9.29 -21.40
C LEU A 74 -8.55 9.36 -20.32
N LEU A 75 -8.42 10.26 -19.34
CA LEU A 75 -9.45 10.52 -18.33
C LEU A 75 -10.76 11.01 -18.97
N LEU A 76 -10.66 11.94 -19.94
CA LEU A 76 -11.81 12.50 -20.67
C LEU A 76 -12.47 11.51 -21.63
N SER A 77 -11.73 10.53 -22.13
CA SER A 77 -12.25 9.48 -23.02
C SER A 77 -12.89 8.28 -22.30
N ALA A 78 -12.68 8.19 -20.97
CA ALA A 78 -12.98 7.02 -20.14
C ALA A 78 -12.06 5.80 -20.32
N ASP A 79 -11.09 5.82 -21.25
CA ASP A 79 -10.26 4.66 -21.58
C ASP A 79 -9.58 4.03 -20.36
N LEU A 80 -9.01 4.86 -19.46
CA LEU A 80 -8.38 4.36 -18.23
C LEU A 80 -9.40 3.69 -17.30
N TYR A 81 -10.58 4.28 -17.15
CA TYR A 81 -11.64 3.74 -16.30
C TYR A 81 -12.22 2.45 -16.86
N CYS A 82 -12.39 2.35 -18.18
CA CYS A 82 -12.88 1.14 -18.83
C CYS A 82 -11.89 -0.02 -18.66
N ARG A 83 -10.59 0.24 -18.85
CA ARG A 83 -9.52 -0.77 -18.67
C ARG A 83 -9.39 -1.21 -17.22
N ALA A 84 -9.26 -0.26 -16.29
CA ALA A 84 -9.17 -0.57 -14.87
C ALA A 84 -10.45 -1.23 -14.35
N GLY A 85 -11.61 -0.72 -14.76
CA GLY A 85 -12.92 -1.30 -14.42
C GLY A 85 -13.07 -2.73 -14.95
N SER A 86 -12.58 -3.05 -16.14
CA SER A 86 -12.61 -4.44 -16.65
C SER A 86 -11.72 -5.38 -15.83
N MET A 87 -10.68 -4.88 -15.18
CA MET A 87 -9.85 -5.70 -14.29
C MET A 87 -10.48 -5.86 -12.90
N VAL A 88 -11.16 -4.81 -12.41
CA VAL A 88 -11.69 -4.74 -11.03
C VAL A 88 -13.10 -5.31 -10.94
N LEU A 89 -13.93 -5.10 -11.96
CA LEU A 89 -15.37 -5.32 -11.93
C LEU A 89 -15.81 -6.55 -12.74
N SER A 90 -14.94 -7.16 -13.55
CA SER A 90 -15.35 -8.26 -14.42
C SER A 90 -15.54 -9.57 -13.67
N SER A 91 -16.82 -9.92 -13.47
CA SER A 91 -17.28 -11.31 -13.29
C SER A 91 -17.99 -11.84 -14.55
N ASP A 92 -18.49 -10.96 -15.43
CA ASP A 92 -19.16 -11.33 -16.68
C ASP A 92 -18.42 -10.76 -17.90
N ALA A 93 -17.92 -11.65 -18.75
CA ALA A 93 -17.17 -11.33 -19.96
C ALA A 93 -18.05 -10.87 -21.15
N ASP A 94 -19.37 -10.81 -20.97
CA ASP A 94 -20.31 -10.68 -22.09
C ASP A 94 -20.47 -9.24 -22.62
N HIS A 95 -20.12 -8.22 -21.82
CA HIS A 95 -20.25 -6.82 -22.22
C HIS A 95 -19.04 -5.98 -21.79
N PRO A 96 -18.20 -5.49 -22.73
CA PRO A 96 -17.09 -4.62 -22.39
C PRO A 96 -17.60 -3.29 -21.83
N LEU A 97 -16.90 -2.75 -20.82
CA LEU A 97 -17.17 -1.41 -20.31
C LEU A 97 -16.79 -0.38 -21.37
N LEU A 98 -17.77 0.41 -21.82
CA LEU A 98 -17.60 1.44 -22.85
C LEU A 98 -18.11 2.79 -22.32
N GLY A 99 -17.18 3.73 -22.12
CA GLY A 99 -17.48 5.06 -21.61
C GLY A 99 -17.63 5.13 -20.09
N HIS A 100 -17.79 6.36 -19.56
CA HIS A 100 -17.89 6.59 -18.12
C HIS A 100 -19.15 5.95 -17.53
N ASP A 101 -20.29 6.09 -18.20
CA ASP A 101 -21.58 5.59 -17.72
C ASP A 101 -21.58 4.07 -17.50
N ALA A 102 -20.95 3.30 -18.38
CA ALA A 102 -20.84 1.85 -18.22
C ALA A 102 -20.08 1.48 -16.93
N VAL A 103 -19.00 2.20 -16.63
CA VAL A 103 -18.21 1.97 -15.40
C VAL A 103 -19.00 2.40 -14.17
N VAL A 104 -19.68 3.55 -14.21
CA VAL A 104 -20.53 4.03 -13.10
C VAL A 104 -21.67 3.05 -12.83
N GLN A 105 -22.32 2.53 -13.87
CA GLN A 105 -23.38 1.54 -13.74
C GLN A 105 -22.87 0.22 -13.16
N ALA A 106 -21.71 -0.26 -13.62
CA ALA A 106 -21.09 -1.48 -13.09
C ALA A 106 -20.71 -1.36 -11.61
N LEU A 107 -20.27 -0.18 -11.16
CA LEU A 107 -20.05 0.12 -9.74
C LEU A 107 -21.37 0.13 -8.96
N ALA A 108 -22.40 0.79 -9.50
CA ALA A 108 -23.71 0.86 -8.87
C ALA A 108 -24.38 -0.53 -8.71
N GLN A 109 -24.17 -1.45 -9.65
CA GLN A 109 -24.62 -2.85 -9.55
C GLN A 109 -23.98 -3.59 -8.37
N ARG A 110 -22.78 -3.18 -7.93
CA ARG A 110 -22.13 -3.66 -6.70
C ARG A 110 -22.50 -2.84 -5.46
N GLY A 111 -23.46 -1.92 -5.57
CA GLY A 111 -23.86 -1.02 -4.47
C GLY A 111 -22.88 0.13 -4.20
N LEU A 112 -21.92 0.37 -5.09
CA LEU A 112 -20.93 1.43 -4.96
C LEU A 112 -21.33 2.63 -5.82
N TYR A 113 -21.73 3.72 -5.19
CA TYR A 113 -22.16 4.94 -5.87
C TYR A 113 -21.04 5.98 -5.89
N VAL A 114 -20.69 6.44 -7.09
CA VAL A 114 -19.66 7.48 -7.27
C VAL A 114 -20.22 8.83 -6.85
N THR A 115 -19.70 9.39 -5.76
CA THR A 115 -20.16 10.67 -5.20
C THR A 115 -19.01 11.66 -4.99
N ASP A 116 -19.23 12.93 -5.34
CA ASP A 116 -18.34 14.06 -5.10
C ASP A 116 -19.12 15.08 -4.25
N GLN A 117 -18.68 15.30 -3.00
CA GLN A 117 -19.40 16.13 -2.01
C GLN A 117 -20.88 15.73 -1.86
N GLU A 118 -21.13 14.43 -1.62
CA GLU A 118 -22.48 13.82 -1.47
C GLU A 118 -23.36 13.87 -2.73
N ARG A 119 -22.89 14.45 -3.83
CA ARG A 119 -23.61 14.47 -5.11
C ARG A 119 -23.13 13.36 -6.02
N LEU A 120 -24.05 12.65 -6.67
CA LEU A 120 -23.72 11.68 -7.70
C LEU A 120 -22.92 12.31 -8.84
N VAL A 121 -21.79 11.69 -9.17
CA VAL A 121 -20.96 12.05 -10.31
C VAL A 121 -21.61 11.53 -11.59
N THR A 122 -21.70 12.40 -12.60
CA THR A 122 -22.28 12.07 -13.91
C THR A 122 -21.20 12.03 -14.98
N GLU A 123 -21.47 11.38 -16.12
CA GLU A 123 -20.57 11.43 -17.29
C GLU A 123 -20.27 12.89 -17.72
N ARG A 124 -21.24 13.80 -17.58
CA ARG A 124 -21.03 15.22 -17.88
C ARG A 124 -19.94 15.86 -17.02
N ASP A 125 -19.84 15.47 -15.75
CA ASP A 125 -18.80 15.95 -14.85
C ASP A 125 -17.41 15.44 -15.30
N LEU A 126 -17.33 14.17 -15.71
CA LEU A 126 -16.10 13.48 -16.13
C LEU A 126 -15.62 13.86 -17.54
N ARG A 127 -16.49 14.47 -18.37
CA ARG A 127 -16.14 14.98 -19.71
C ARG A 127 -15.86 16.48 -19.75
N LYS A 128 -15.93 17.17 -18.61
CA LYS A 128 -15.79 18.63 -18.53
C LYS A 128 -14.39 19.10 -18.95
N ARG A 129 -14.34 20.24 -19.63
CA ARG A 129 -13.10 20.95 -20.00
C ARG A 129 -13.20 22.39 -19.45
N PRO A 130 -12.31 22.83 -18.54
CA PRO A 130 -11.19 22.08 -17.94
C PRO A 130 -11.65 20.90 -17.07
N LEU A 131 -10.74 19.94 -16.85
CA LEU A 131 -10.97 18.72 -16.07
C LEU A 131 -11.50 19.03 -14.67
N GLN A 132 -12.60 18.40 -14.28
CA GLN A 132 -13.10 18.47 -12.91
C GLN A 132 -12.42 17.38 -12.07
N MET A 133 -11.25 17.69 -11.53
CA MET A 133 -10.42 16.69 -10.84
C MET A 133 -11.13 16.00 -9.67
N SER A 134 -11.98 16.70 -8.92
CA SER A 134 -12.75 16.11 -7.81
C SER A 134 -13.64 14.94 -8.26
N ALA A 135 -14.32 15.09 -9.40
CA ALA A 135 -15.14 14.02 -9.98
C ALA A 135 -14.31 12.81 -10.42
N HIS A 136 -13.11 13.07 -10.98
CA HIS A 136 -12.18 12.01 -11.35
C HIS A 136 -11.59 11.30 -10.14
N MET A 137 -11.30 12.01 -9.04
CA MET A 137 -10.86 11.41 -7.78
C MET A 137 -11.94 10.52 -7.19
N ALA A 138 -13.19 11.01 -7.09
CA ALA A 138 -14.32 10.21 -6.64
C ALA A 138 -14.50 8.90 -7.43
N MET A 139 -14.36 8.96 -8.76
CA MET A 139 -14.40 7.77 -9.62
C MET A 139 -13.27 6.79 -9.32
N ILE A 140 -12.03 7.28 -9.12
CA ILE A 140 -10.88 6.44 -8.79
C ILE A 140 -11.04 5.83 -7.40
N ASP A 141 -11.43 6.62 -6.40
CA ASP A 141 -11.63 6.14 -5.03
C ASP A 141 -12.72 5.06 -4.97
N THR A 142 -13.79 5.21 -5.75
CA THR A 142 -14.85 4.19 -5.84
C THR A 142 -14.36 2.91 -6.53
N LEU A 143 -13.53 3.02 -7.58
CA LEU A 143 -12.88 1.86 -8.21
C LEU A 143 -11.88 1.17 -7.28
N MET A 144 -11.10 1.94 -6.51
CA MET A 144 -10.20 1.42 -5.49
C MET A 144 -10.99 0.70 -4.40
N MET A 145 -12.12 1.25 -3.95
CA MET A 145 -13.00 0.60 -2.99
C MET A 145 -13.52 -0.75 -3.51
N ALA A 146 -14.00 -0.78 -4.76
CA ALA A 146 -14.44 -2.02 -5.40
C ALA A 146 -13.31 -3.07 -5.44
N TYR A 147 -12.11 -2.64 -5.81
CA TYR A 147 -10.93 -3.51 -5.83
C TYR A 147 -10.55 -4.02 -4.44
N THR A 148 -10.61 -3.17 -3.42
CA THR A 148 -10.28 -3.54 -2.04
C THR A 148 -11.24 -4.59 -1.51
N VAL A 149 -12.55 -4.41 -1.68
CA VAL A 149 -13.57 -5.38 -1.22
C VAL A 149 -13.46 -6.72 -1.97
N GLU A 150 -13.10 -6.68 -3.26
CA GLU A 150 -12.87 -7.89 -4.05
C GLU A 150 -11.61 -8.64 -3.57
N MET A 151 -10.52 -7.93 -3.28
CA MET A 151 -9.24 -8.53 -2.88
C MET A 151 -9.23 -8.98 -1.41
N VAL A 152 -9.80 -8.19 -0.52
CA VAL A 152 -9.80 -8.40 0.92
C VAL A 152 -11.23 -8.40 1.43
N SER A 153 -11.66 -9.52 2.00
CA SER A 153 -12.93 -9.65 2.70
C SER A 153 -12.72 -10.24 4.08
N VAL A 154 -13.65 -9.99 5.01
CA VAL A 154 -13.61 -10.56 6.37
C VAL A 154 -13.47 -12.08 6.30
N GLU A 155 -14.21 -12.74 5.40
CA GLU A 155 -14.16 -14.20 5.24
C GLU A 155 -12.79 -14.68 4.76
N LYS A 156 -12.21 -14.02 3.75
CA LYS A 156 -10.87 -14.36 3.21
C LYS A 156 -9.80 -14.19 4.27
N VAL A 157 -9.87 -13.10 5.03
CA VAL A 157 -8.93 -12.80 6.12
C VAL A 157 -9.05 -13.83 7.24
N MET A 158 -10.26 -14.11 7.71
CA MET A 158 -10.48 -15.10 8.77
C MET A 158 -10.06 -16.50 8.34
N ALA A 159 -10.29 -16.88 7.07
CA ALA A 159 -9.78 -18.12 6.50
C ALA A 159 -8.24 -18.17 6.51
N CYS A 160 -7.56 -17.06 6.19
CA CYS A 160 -6.10 -16.97 6.26
C CYS A 160 -5.59 -17.10 7.70
N ILE A 161 -6.18 -16.36 8.64
CA ILE A 161 -5.77 -16.38 10.06
C ILE A 161 -5.93 -17.77 10.67
N CYS A 162 -7.04 -18.46 10.37
CA CYS A 162 -7.31 -19.82 10.85
C CYS A 162 -6.32 -20.88 10.34
N GLN A 163 -5.56 -20.62 9.28
CA GLN A 163 -4.53 -21.56 8.81
C GLN A 163 -3.29 -21.58 9.72
N TYR A 164 -2.99 -20.47 10.38
CA TYR A 164 -1.75 -20.29 11.14
C TYR A 164 -1.96 -20.26 12.67
N SER A 165 -3.20 -20.18 13.12
CA SER A 165 -3.59 -20.19 14.53
C SER A 165 -4.57 -21.33 14.82
N TYR A 166 -4.47 -21.94 15.99
CA TYR A 166 -5.61 -22.69 16.55
C TYR A 166 -6.78 -21.70 16.69
N ARG A 167 -8.01 -22.10 16.33
CA ARG A 167 -9.19 -21.26 16.55
C ARG A 167 -9.27 -20.93 18.03
N ASP A 168 -8.94 -19.69 18.37
CA ASP A 168 -9.27 -19.15 19.66
C ASP A 168 -10.72 -18.66 19.57
N PRO A 169 -11.67 -19.28 20.30
CA PRO A 169 -13.08 -18.90 20.22
C PRO A 169 -13.37 -17.46 20.70
N GLU A 170 -12.38 -16.76 21.26
CA GLU A 170 -12.48 -15.36 21.70
C GLU A 170 -12.13 -14.32 20.62
N VAL A 171 -11.68 -14.72 19.41
CA VAL A 171 -11.43 -13.73 18.33
C VAL A 171 -12.78 -13.23 17.82
N GLU A 172 -13.14 -12.01 18.23
CA GLU A 172 -14.29 -11.29 17.69
C GLU A 172 -14.17 -11.21 16.17
N THR A 173 -15.28 -11.50 15.49
CA THR A 173 -15.34 -11.37 14.04
C THR A 173 -15.22 -9.90 13.65
N PRO A 174 -14.25 -9.53 12.78
CA PRO A 174 -14.06 -8.14 12.40
C PRO A 174 -15.33 -7.52 11.83
N TYR A 175 -15.58 -6.25 12.16
CA TYR A 175 -16.82 -5.56 11.77
C TYR A 175 -16.81 -5.13 10.29
N ASP A 176 -15.66 -4.68 9.80
CA ASP A 176 -15.48 -4.21 8.43
C ASP A 176 -14.13 -4.68 7.84
N THR A 177 -13.82 -4.19 6.64
CA THR A 177 -12.59 -4.57 5.93
C THR A 177 -11.33 -3.97 6.57
N GLU A 178 -11.39 -2.75 7.13
CA GLU A 178 -10.26 -2.11 7.80
C GLU A 178 -9.90 -2.88 9.07
N ASP A 179 -10.91 -3.23 9.88
CA ASP A 179 -10.77 -4.03 11.08
C ASP A 179 -10.26 -5.46 10.79
N ALA A 180 -10.69 -6.07 9.69
CA ALA A 180 -10.17 -7.35 9.26
C ALA A 180 -8.67 -7.29 8.96
N VAL A 181 -8.21 -6.27 8.24
CA VAL A 181 -6.79 -6.08 7.93
C VAL A 181 -5.98 -5.82 9.21
N ASN A 182 -6.47 -4.96 10.11
CA ASN A 182 -5.83 -4.73 11.42
C ASN A 182 -5.66 -6.03 12.21
N THR A 183 -6.73 -6.81 12.32
CA THR A 183 -6.75 -8.10 13.02
C THR A 183 -5.75 -9.08 12.41
N TRP A 184 -5.67 -9.13 11.08
CA TRP A 184 -4.70 -9.95 10.38
C TRP A 184 -3.25 -9.57 10.68
N ILE A 185 -2.91 -8.28 10.56
CA ILE A 185 -1.57 -7.77 10.84
C ILE A 185 -1.18 -8.08 12.29
N ASN A 186 -2.05 -7.76 13.24
CA ASN A 186 -1.80 -8.00 14.66
C ASN A 186 -1.64 -9.48 14.98
N LYS A 187 -2.45 -10.36 14.39
CA LYS A 187 -2.37 -11.80 14.64
C LYS A 187 -1.10 -12.43 14.08
N VAL A 188 -0.64 -11.96 12.91
CA VAL A 188 0.63 -12.40 12.31
C VAL A 188 1.83 -11.91 13.14
N ASN A 189 1.75 -10.68 13.62
CA ASN A 189 2.80 -10.05 14.41
C ASN A 189 2.76 -10.43 15.90
N ASP A 190 1.73 -11.14 16.38
CA ASP A 190 1.62 -11.52 17.80
C ASP A 190 2.80 -12.45 18.21
N PRO A 191 3.65 -12.04 19.16
CA PRO A 191 4.74 -12.84 19.69
C PRO A 191 4.26 -14.03 20.55
N ARG A 192 2.97 -14.32 20.61
CA ARG A 192 2.39 -15.53 21.21
C ARG A 192 1.84 -16.50 20.15
N SER A 193 1.88 -16.11 18.87
CA SER A 193 1.36 -16.90 17.76
C SER A 193 2.09 -18.27 17.64
N PRO A 194 1.38 -19.39 17.39
CA PRO A 194 1.96 -20.73 17.36
C PRO A 194 3.09 -20.90 16.33
N THR A 195 3.11 -20.07 15.29
CA THR A 195 4.12 -20.10 14.23
C THR A 195 5.52 -19.83 14.77
N LYS A 196 5.65 -19.11 15.91
CA LYS A 196 6.92 -18.82 16.60
C LYS A 196 8.03 -18.39 15.64
N TRP A 197 7.67 -17.70 14.55
CA TRP A 197 8.61 -17.40 13.46
C TRP A 197 9.74 -16.51 13.98
N TYR A 198 9.41 -15.56 14.85
CA TYR A 198 10.35 -14.72 15.59
C TYR A 198 11.29 -15.53 16.51
N MET A 199 10.90 -16.72 17.00
CA MET A 199 11.76 -17.61 17.80
C MET A 199 12.68 -18.51 16.95
N LYS A 200 12.43 -18.64 15.64
CA LYS A 200 13.34 -19.34 14.71
C LYS A 200 14.56 -18.48 14.36
N LEU A 201 14.53 -17.19 14.64
CA LEU A 201 15.63 -16.24 14.48
C LEU A 201 16.75 -16.44 15.52
N VAL A 202 16.48 -17.18 16.60
CA VAL A 202 17.49 -17.52 17.61
C VAL A 202 18.12 -18.88 17.27
N PRO A 203 19.42 -18.96 16.95
CA PRO A 203 20.08 -20.22 16.68
C PRO A 203 19.96 -21.17 17.88
N ALA A 204 19.53 -22.42 17.65
CA ALA A 204 19.27 -23.41 18.69
C ALA A 204 20.45 -23.65 19.67
N ARG A 205 21.68 -23.32 19.24
CA ARG A 205 22.92 -23.46 20.01
C ARG A 205 23.05 -22.45 21.15
N TYR A 206 22.30 -21.34 21.10
CA TYR A 206 22.22 -20.33 22.17
C TYR A 206 21.02 -20.53 23.11
N ARG A 207 20.19 -21.57 22.87
CA ARG A 207 18.99 -21.85 23.68
C ARG A 207 19.31 -22.34 25.09
N LYS A 208 20.55 -22.78 25.36
CA LYS A 208 20.92 -23.43 26.63
C LYS A 208 21.86 -22.63 27.53
N GLU A 209 22.48 -21.57 27.02
CA GLU A 209 23.42 -20.74 27.76
C GLU A 209 23.28 -19.29 27.28
N GLN A 210 22.50 -18.50 28.00
CA GLN A 210 22.80 -17.10 28.36
C GLN A 210 21.56 -16.40 28.93
N SER A 211 21.69 -15.98 30.17
CA SER A 211 20.90 -14.97 30.86
C SER A 211 21.21 -13.56 30.32
N SER A 212 21.16 -13.37 29.01
CA SER A 212 21.26 -12.05 28.36
C SER A 212 19.86 -11.65 27.91
N THR A 213 19.40 -10.48 28.36
CA THR A 213 18.15 -9.80 28.01
C THR A 213 17.84 -9.96 26.51
N GLN A 214 17.04 -10.97 26.16
CA GLN A 214 16.62 -11.21 24.78
C GLN A 214 15.69 -10.07 24.37
N MET A 215 16.15 -9.15 23.52
CA MET A 215 15.29 -8.12 22.96
C MET A 215 14.30 -8.78 22.01
N VAL A 216 13.09 -9.02 22.50
CA VAL A 216 11.93 -9.29 21.65
C VAL A 216 11.80 -8.08 20.70
N PRO A 217 11.73 -8.28 19.38
CA PRO A 217 11.52 -7.18 18.44
C PRO A 217 10.29 -6.37 18.86
N TRP A 218 10.43 -5.04 18.96
CA TRP A 218 9.31 -4.18 19.29
C TRP A 218 8.45 -3.95 18.04
N ILE A 219 7.29 -4.60 18.01
CA ILE A 219 6.29 -4.41 16.96
C ILE A 219 5.02 -3.91 17.68
N PRO A 220 4.67 -2.61 17.58
CA PRO A 220 3.47 -2.10 18.20
C PRO A 220 2.22 -2.70 17.52
N PRO A 221 1.12 -2.90 18.26
CA PRO A 221 -0.15 -3.27 17.65
C PRO A 221 -0.65 -2.16 16.72
N VAL A 222 -1.39 -2.56 15.69
CA VAL A 222 -2.00 -1.69 14.70
C VAL A 222 -3.50 -1.58 14.98
N ASP A 223 -3.94 -0.39 15.42
CA ASP A 223 -5.35 -0.08 15.64
C ASP A 223 -5.89 0.78 14.47
N ASN A 224 -5.05 1.63 13.90
CA ASN A 224 -5.34 2.47 12.75
C ASN A 224 -4.31 2.24 11.65
N LEU A 225 -4.71 1.57 10.56
CA LEU A 225 -3.80 1.23 9.44
C LEU A 225 -2.98 2.42 8.96
N LEU A 226 -3.60 3.60 8.89
CA LEU A 226 -2.95 4.80 8.37
C LEU A 226 -1.88 5.31 9.35
N LYS A 227 -2.22 5.50 10.62
CA LYS A 227 -1.32 6.11 11.61
C LYS A 227 -0.25 5.15 12.13
N ASP A 228 -0.62 3.91 12.37
CA ASP A 228 0.23 2.93 13.08
C ASP A 228 1.18 2.19 12.13
N SER A 229 1.07 2.41 10.81
CA SER A 229 1.99 1.86 9.80
C SER A 229 3.13 2.83 9.41
N THR A 230 3.17 4.04 9.99
CA THR A 230 4.10 5.13 9.60
C THR A 230 5.57 4.87 9.92
N ASP A 231 5.87 3.91 10.78
CA ASP A 231 7.24 3.50 11.12
C ASP A 231 7.74 2.29 10.32
N GLY A 232 6.86 1.68 9.53
CA GLY A 232 7.13 0.48 8.74
C GLY A 232 7.35 -0.80 9.56
N SER A 233 7.23 -0.77 10.90
CA SER A 233 7.54 -1.93 11.75
C SER A 233 6.57 -3.08 11.52
N ALA A 234 5.26 -2.80 11.60
CA ALA A 234 4.22 -3.81 11.44
C ALA A 234 4.19 -4.39 10.02
N LEU A 235 4.38 -3.55 9.00
CA LEU A 235 4.44 -3.97 7.60
C LEU A 235 5.70 -4.76 7.29
N GLY A 236 6.87 -4.33 7.77
CA GLY A 236 8.13 -5.06 7.57
C GLY A 236 8.09 -6.46 8.21
N ALA A 237 7.53 -6.57 9.42
CA ALA A 237 7.33 -7.86 10.08
C ALA A 237 6.33 -8.75 9.33
N LEU A 238 5.24 -8.19 8.82
CA LEU A 238 4.26 -8.91 8.00
C LEU A 238 4.89 -9.46 6.71
N LEU A 239 5.67 -8.64 6.01
CA LEU A 239 6.39 -9.05 4.80
C LEU A 239 7.41 -10.15 5.11
N HIS A 240 8.15 -10.04 6.20
CA HIS A 240 9.05 -11.10 6.66
C HIS A 240 8.29 -12.40 6.95
N PHE A 241 7.11 -12.34 7.58
CA PHE A 241 6.34 -13.54 7.89
C PHE A 241 5.99 -14.35 6.63
N TYR A 242 5.54 -13.67 5.57
CA TYR A 242 5.17 -14.32 4.31
C TYR A 242 6.37 -14.63 3.41
N CYS A 243 7.42 -13.80 3.47
CA CYS A 243 8.57 -13.87 2.57
C CYS A 243 9.90 -13.78 3.33
N PRO A 244 10.20 -14.70 4.29
CA PRO A 244 11.33 -14.55 5.19
C PRO A 244 12.70 -14.63 4.50
N GLN A 245 12.75 -15.18 3.29
CA GLN A 245 13.96 -15.28 2.47
C GLN A 245 14.22 -14.03 1.62
N LEU A 246 13.17 -13.25 1.33
CA LEU A 246 13.25 -12.03 0.54
C LEU A 246 13.43 -10.80 1.43
N LEU A 247 12.86 -10.85 2.64
CA LEU A 247 13.05 -9.83 3.66
C LEU A 247 13.45 -10.48 5.00
N PRO A 248 14.75 -10.57 5.30
CA PRO A 248 15.24 -10.96 6.63
C PRO A 248 14.77 -9.99 7.71
N LEU A 249 14.37 -10.48 8.89
CA LEU A 249 13.89 -9.59 9.96
C LEU A 249 15.02 -8.68 10.48
N ASP A 250 16.26 -9.15 10.46
CA ASP A 250 17.43 -8.38 10.90
C ASP A 250 17.68 -7.13 10.04
N ASP A 251 17.13 -7.09 8.82
CA ASP A 251 17.18 -5.92 7.94
C ASP A 251 16.09 -4.89 8.29
N VAL A 252 15.10 -5.23 9.12
CA VAL A 252 14.03 -4.33 9.56
C VAL A 252 14.38 -3.72 10.92
N CYS A 253 14.32 -2.39 11.03
CA CYS A 253 14.56 -1.71 12.30
C CYS A 253 13.34 -1.85 13.22
N LEU A 254 13.45 -2.67 14.27
CA LEU A 254 12.38 -2.96 15.23
C LEU A 254 12.81 -2.61 16.66
N LYS A 255 12.58 -1.36 17.05
CA LYS A 255 12.91 -0.84 18.39
C LYS A 255 11.84 0.11 18.90
N GLU A 256 11.72 0.23 20.21
CA GLU A 256 10.71 1.07 20.86
C GLU A 256 10.82 2.55 20.48
N ASN A 257 12.05 3.07 20.40
CA ASN A 257 12.31 4.48 20.08
C ASN A 257 12.87 4.62 18.67
N MET A 258 11.97 4.67 17.67
CA MET A 258 12.32 4.86 16.26
C MET A 258 12.65 6.32 15.96
N THR A 259 13.83 6.59 15.40
CA THR A 259 14.17 7.92 14.86
C THR A 259 13.50 8.13 13.49
N LEU A 260 13.49 9.36 12.98
CA LEU A 260 13.02 9.62 11.61
C LEU A 260 13.80 8.80 10.56
N ALA A 261 15.11 8.66 10.74
CA ALA A 261 15.95 7.89 9.82
C ALA A 261 15.59 6.40 9.82
N ASP A 262 15.29 5.82 11.00
CA ASP A 262 14.90 4.41 11.10
C ASP A 262 13.55 4.16 10.41
N ARG A 263 12.58 5.06 10.61
CA ARG A 263 11.26 4.98 9.96
C ARG A 263 11.39 5.06 8.44
N LEU A 264 12.11 6.07 7.95
CA LEU A 264 12.35 6.22 6.51
C LEU A 264 13.08 5.02 5.90
N TYR A 265 14.01 4.44 6.64
CA TYR A 265 14.70 3.23 6.21
C TYR A 265 13.72 2.05 6.07
N ASN A 266 12.89 1.79 7.07
CA ASN A 266 11.89 0.72 6.99
C ASN A 266 10.90 0.96 5.84
N LEU A 267 10.40 2.19 5.69
CA LEU A 267 9.45 2.54 4.62
C LEU A 267 10.08 2.38 3.23
N GLN A 268 11.34 2.79 3.04
CA GLN A 268 12.06 2.57 1.78
C GLN A 268 12.23 1.07 1.49
N LEU A 269 12.58 0.29 2.51
CA LEU A 269 12.71 -1.15 2.38
C LEU A 269 11.37 -1.80 1.96
N ILE A 270 10.24 -1.32 2.47
CA ILE A 270 8.90 -1.77 2.07
C ILE A 270 8.59 -1.36 0.62
N GLN A 271 8.91 -0.12 0.22
CA GLN A 271 8.72 0.33 -1.16
C GLN A 271 9.52 -0.50 -2.16
N ASP A 272 10.80 -0.75 -1.86
CA ASP A 272 11.69 -1.56 -2.68
C ASP A 272 11.18 -3.00 -2.76
N PHE A 273 10.73 -3.56 -1.63
CA PHE A 273 10.11 -4.88 -1.60
C PHE A 273 8.87 -4.94 -2.50
N CYS A 274 7.97 -3.96 -2.41
CA CYS A 274 6.76 -3.88 -3.23
C CYS A 274 7.09 -3.78 -4.71
N LYS A 275 8.10 -2.97 -5.06
CA LYS A 275 8.58 -2.79 -6.43
C LYS A 275 9.12 -4.10 -7.00
N ASP A 276 9.99 -4.78 -6.26
CA ASP A 276 10.74 -5.92 -6.78
C ASP A 276 9.95 -7.24 -6.69
N ASN A 277 9.03 -7.37 -5.73
CA ASN A 277 8.38 -8.65 -5.40
C ASN A 277 6.85 -8.64 -5.46
N LEU A 278 6.21 -7.46 -5.44
CA LEU A 278 4.73 -7.33 -5.42
C LEU A 278 4.21 -6.53 -6.62
N ASN A 279 4.89 -6.64 -7.77
CA ASN A 279 4.51 -5.99 -9.03
C ASN A 279 4.37 -4.47 -8.92
N GLY A 280 5.13 -3.79 -8.05
CA GLY A 280 5.05 -2.33 -7.92
C GLY A 280 3.70 -1.82 -7.42
N CYS A 281 3.07 -2.56 -6.50
CA CYS A 281 1.75 -2.21 -5.95
C CYS A 281 1.74 -0.97 -5.03
N CYS A 282 2.92 -0.48 -4.63
CA CYS A 282 3.04 0.72 -3.78
C CYS A 282 3.11 1.97 -4.66
N HIS A 283 2.05 2.78 -4.61
CA HIS A 283 1.93 4.04 -5.36
C HIS A 283 2.20 5.29 -4.51
N PHE A 284 2.62 5.10 -3.27
CA PHE A 284 2.93 6.15 -2.31
C PHE A 284 4.40 6.52 -2.38
N SER A 285 4.71 7.81 -2.24
CA SER A 285 6.05 8.28 -1.89
C SER A 285 6.39 7.97 -0.42
N LEU A 286 7.65 8.19 -0.03
CA LEU A 286 8.03 8.03 1.38
C LEU A 286 7.28 9.03 2.27
N GLU A 287 7.12 10.28 1.81
CA GLU A 287 6.37 11.30 2.54
C GLU A 287 4.89 10.93 2.72
N ASP A 288 4.27 10.32 1.70
CA ASP A 288 2.89 9.82 1.80
C ASP A 288 2.75 8.79 2.93
N MET A 289 3.67 7.83 2.98
CA MET A 289 3.68 6.76 3.99
C MET A 289 4.06 7.28 5.38
N LEU A 290 5.00 8.22 5.46
CA LEU A 290 5.50 8.79 6.71
C LEU A 290 4.45 9.70 7.37
N TYR A 291 3.81 10.56 6.58
CA TYR A 291 2.87 11.55 7.10
C TYR A 291 1.46 11.02 7.23
N ALA A 292 1.09 10.04 6.40
CA ALA A 292 -0.15 9.30 6.52
C ALA A 292 -1.36 10.23 6.78
N SER A 293 -1.40 11.33 6.02
CA SER A 293 -2.45 12.33 6.16
C SER A 293 -3.78 11.76 5.70
N SER A 294 -4.86 12.10 6.41
CA SER A 294 -6.21 11.70 6.03
C SER A 294 -6.62 12.25 4.66
N THR A 295 -5.96 13.30 4.16
CA THR A 295 -6.17 13.83 2.80
C THR A 295 -5.79 12.83 1.70
N ILE A 296 -4.99 11.81 2.03
CA ILE A 296 -4.62 10.72 1.10
C ILE A 296 -5.66 9.59 1.10
N LYS A 297 -6.52 9.48 2.15
CA LYS A 297 -7.62 8.50 2.18
C LYS A 297 -8.61 8.73 1.04
#